data_AF-A0A1F1T5Y7-F1
#
_entry.id   AF-A0A1F1T5Y7-F1
#
_cell.length_a   1.000
_cell.length_b   1.000
_cell.length_c   1.000
_cell.angle_alpha   90.00
_cell.angle_beta   90.00
_cell.angle_gamma   90.00
#
_symmetry.space_group_name_H-M   'P 1'
#
loop_
_entity.id
_entity.type
_entity.pdbx_description
1 polymer ?
#
loop_
_entity_poly.entity_id
_entity_poly.type
_entity_poly.pdbx_seq_one_letter_code
_entity_poly.pdbx_strand_id
1 'polypeptide(L)'
;MTDQPEMSPLTEPEREWVRVRRDFAAQEGVDHLDLDAVAAYYDAVLARSQAEAEELDPEELAVLLDVVAVLLGEHLGARHGMQWVTVADEEGPALALRDTLSDAVVFPQPVVGQSWNHQATGEWMGGYVDWLGEQLQQIRADAGTRPGA
;
A
#
# COMPACT_ATOMS: atom_id res chain seq x y z
N MET A 1 -7.58 27.45 -9.84
CA MET A 1 -8.42 26.71 -8.87
C MET A 1 -7.56 25.57 -8.42
N THR A 2 -7.21 25.49 -7.15
CA THR A 2 -6.51 24.31 -6.63
C THR A 2 -7.58 23.23 -6.53
N ASP A 3 -7.64 22.33 -7.51
CA ASP A 3 -8.45 21.12 -7.41
C ASP A 3 -7.91 20.33 -6.24
N GLN A 4 -8.65 20.32 -5.13
CA GLN A 4 -8.31 19.43 -4.02
C GLN A 4 -8.65 18.01 -4.48
N PRO A 5 -7.77 17.03 -4.23
CA PRO A 5 -8.04 15.64 -4.61
C PRO A 5 -9.37 15.16 -4.02
N GLU A 6 -10.23 14.60 -4.86
CA GLU A 6 -11.54 14.09 -4.47
C GLU A 6 -11.37 12.68 -3.89
N MET A 7 -11.83 12.48 -2.66
CA MET A 7 -11.78 11.17 -1.98
C MET A 7 -13.16 10.53 -1.94
N SER A 8 -13.26 9.30 -2.44
CA SER A 8 -14.49 8.51 -2.44
C SER A 8 -14.24 7.10 -1.89
N PRO A 9 -15.25 6.43 -1.32
CA PRO A 9 -15.17 4.99 -1.06
C PRO A 9 -14.86 4.24 -2.35
N LEU A 10 -14.19 3.09 -2.24
CA LEU A 10 -13.97 2.23 -3.40
C LEU A 10 -15.30 1.92 -4.11
N THR A 11 -15.27 1.93 -5.42
CA THR A 11 -16.30 1.33 -6.27
C THR A 11 -16.25 -0.20 -6.20
N GLU A 12 -17.27 -0.88 -6.74
CA GLU A 12 -17.26 -2.35 -6.77
C GLU A 12 -16.08 -2.94 -7.57
N PRO A 13 -15.75 -2.43 -8.78
CA PRO A 13 -14.57 -2.90 -9.51
C PRO A 13 -13.25 -2.70 -8.75
N GLU A 14 -13.10 -1.62 -8.00
CA GLU A 14 -11.89 -1.35 -7.22
C GLU A 14 -11.79 -2.26 -6.00
N ARG A 15 -12.90 -2.52 -5.30
CA ARG A 15 -12.95 -3.54 -4.24
C ARG A 15 -12.60 -4.92 -4.78
N GLU A 16 -13.13 -5.28 -5.95
CA GLU A 16 -12.80 -6.53 -6.64
C GLU A 16 -11.30 -6.61 -6.94
N TRP A 17 -10.74 -5.53 -7.48
CA TRP A 17 -9.33 -5.45 -7.86
C TRP A 17 -8.39 -5.69 -6.66
N VAL A 18 -8.70 -5.09 -5.51
CA VAL A 18 -7.97 -5.31 -4.25
C VAL A 18 -8.13 -6.75 -3.79
N ARG A 19 -9.37 -7.26 -3.78
CA ARG A 19 -9.68 -8.62 -3.34
C ARG A 19 -8.95 -9.68 -4.17
N VAL A 20 -8.98 -9.57 -5.50
CA VAL A 20 -8.33 -10.53 -6.40
C VAL A 20 -6.83 -10.63 -6.13
N ARG A 21 -6.16 -9.51 -5.89
CA ARG A 21 -4.71 -9.48 -5.59
C ARG A 21 -4.38 -10.07 -4.24
N ARG A 22 -5.18 -9.77 -3.22
CA ARG A 22 -5.04 -10.39 -1.91
C ARG A 22 -5.28 -11.90 -1.97
N ASP A 23 -6.32 -12.32 -2.67
CA ASP A 23 -6.68 -13.74 -2.82
C ASP A 23 -5.67 -14.50 -3.67
N PHE A 24 -5.01 -13.83 -4.63
CA PHE A 24 -3.88 -14.39 -5.38
C PHE A 24 -2.72 -14.71 -4.45
N ALA A 25 -2.26 -13.76 -3.63
CA ALA A 25 -1.16 -14.03 -2.69
C ALA A 25 -1.52 -15.08 -1.63
N ALA A 26 -2.77 -15.10 -1.19
CA ALA A 26 -3.25 -16.12 -0.26
C ALA A 26 -3.19 -17.54 -0.86
N GLN A 27 -3.43 -17.69 -2.17
CA GLN A 27 -3.23 -18.98 -2.87
C GLN A 27 -1.76 -19.40 -2.92
N GLU A 28 -0.84 -18.43 -2.89
CA GLU A 28 0.61 -18.66 -2.76
C GLU A 28 1.07 -18.86 -1.31
N GLY A 29 0.13 -18.83 -0.34
CA GLY A 29 0.41 -19.05 1.08
C GLY A 29 0.88 -17.80 1.83
N VAL A 30 0.73 -16.61 1.24
CA VAL A 30 1.10 -15.34 1.88
C VAL A 30 -0.09 -14.78 2.67
N ASP A 31 0.07 -14.64 3.98
CA ASP A 31 -0.89 -13.95 4.83
C ASP A 31 -0.54 -12.46 4.93
N HIS A 32 -1.42 -11.58 4.46
CA HIS A 32 -1.24 -10.12 4.54
C HIS A 32 -1.19 -9.58 5.98
N LEU A 33 -1.71 -10.33 6.96
CA LEU A 33 -1.60 -9.94 8.38
C LEU A 33 -0.22 -10.25 8.97
N ASP A 34 0.57 -11.08 8.31
CA ASP A 34 1.95 -11.38 8.67
C ASP A 34 2.91 -10.54 7.82
N LEU A 35 3.43 -9.45 8.41
CA LEU A 35 4.32 -8.54 7.68
C LEU A 35 5.61 -9.21 7.20
N ASP A 36 6.11 -10.20 7.95
CA ASP A 36 7.32 -10.92 7.57
C ASP A 36 7.05 -11.78 6.32
N ALA A 37 5.84 -12.35 6.21
CA ALA A 37 5.41 -13.08 5.01
C ALA A 37 5.28 -12.14 3.79
N VAL A 38 4.74 -10.93 3.97
CA VAL A 38 4.64 -9.93 2.89
C VAL A 38 6.01 -9.45 2.44
N ALA A 39 6.93 -9.20 3.38
CA ALA A 39 8.31 -8.80 3.09
C ALA A 39 9.06 -9.92 2.35
N ALA A 40 8.95 -11.17 2.81
CA ALA A 40 9.55 -12.32 2.15
C ALA A 40 9.00 -12.53 0.73
N TYR A 41 7.70 -12.28 0.52
CA TYR A 41 7.09 -12.35 -0.81
C TYR A 41 7.68 -11.32 -1.76
N TYR A 42 7.81 -10.06 -1.32
CA TYR A 42 8.46 -9.02 -2.11
C TYR A 42 9.93 -9.34 -2.43
N ASP A 43 10.69 -9.82 -1.44
CA ASP A 43 12.09 -10.21 -1.66
C ASP A 43 12.20 -11.36 -2.67
N ALA A 44 11.24 -12.29 -2.68
CA ALA A 44 11.17 -13.36 -3.66
C ALA A 44 10.85 -12.83 -5.07
N VAL A 45 9.90 -11.90 -5.21
CA VAL A 45 9.59 -11.22 -6.49
C VAL A 45 10.82 -10.47 -7.01
N LEU A 46 11.53 -9.76 -6.13
CA LEU A 46 12.76 -9.05 -6.47
C LEU A 46 13.85 -10.02 -6.95
N ALA A 47 14.11 -11.08 -6.19
CA ALA A 47 15.10 -12.10 -6.55
C ALA A 47 14.75 -12.77 -7.90
N ARG A 48 13.47 -13.08 -8.13
CA ARG A 48 12.99 -13.64 -9.40
C ARG A 48 13.24 -12.68 -10.56
N SER A 49 12.91 -11.40 -10.41
CA SER A 49 13.12 -10.40 -11.47
C SER A 49 14.59 -10.25 -11.89
N GLN A 50 15.52 -10.49 -10.96
CA GLN A 50 16.96 -10.45 -11.23
C GLN A 50 17.44 -11.75 -11.88
N ALA A 51 16.92 -12.90 -11.43
CA ALA A 51 17.29 -14.21 -11.96
C ALA A 51 16.73 -14.46 -13.37
N GLU A 52 15.54 -13.96 -13.65
CA GLU A 52 14.77 -14.18 -14.88
C GLU A 52 14.63 -12.89 -15.71
N ALA A 53 15.60 -11.97 -15.64
CA ALA A 53 15.47 -10.61 -16.21
C ALA A 53 15.14 -10.56 -17.72
N GLU A 54 15.52 -11.59 -18.49
CA GLU A 54 15.22 -11.69 -19.92
C GLU A 54 13.92 -12.46 -20.23
N GLU A 55 13.38 -13.20 -19.26
CA GLU A 55 12.25 -14.13 -19.41
C GLU A 55 10.98 -13.61 -18.73
N LEU A 56 11.11 -12.81 -17.67
CA LEU A 56 9.99 -12.29 -16.91
C LEU A 56 9.28 -11.19 -17.73
N ASP A 57 8.01 -11.43 -18.05
CA ASP A 57 7.17 -10.45 -18.73
C ASP A 57 7.03 -9.19 -17.84
N PRO A 58 7.33 -7.98 -18.35
CA PRO A 58 7.10 -6.73 -17.62
C PRO A 58 5.66 -6.56 -17.13
N GLU A 59 4.66 -7.06 -17.86
CA GLU A 59 3.27 -7.02 -17.44
C GLU A 59 3.01 -7.95 -16.24
N GLU A 60 3.62 -9.14 -16.23
CA GLU A 60 3.58 -10.06 -15.08
C GLU A 60 4.22 -9.41 -13.85
N LEU A 61 5.40 -8.80 -14.01
CA LEU A 61 6.09 -8.11 -12.92
C LEU A 61 5.25 -6.97 -12.35
N ALA A 62 4.59 -6.17 -13.20
CA ALA A 62 3.72 -5.09 -12.75
C ALA A 62 2.56 -5.63 -11.89
N VAL A 63 1.96 -6.75 -12.28
CA VAL A 63 0.91 -7.42 -11.48
C VAL A 63 1.45 -7.88 -10.12
N LEU A 64 2.64 -8.48 -10.07
CA LEU A 64 3.25 -8.92 -8.81
C LEU A 64 3.54 -7.73 -7.87
N LEU A 65 3.99 -6.60 -8.41
CA LEU A 65 4.20 -5.38 -7.61
C LEU A 65 2.89 -4.78 -7.10
N ASP A 66 1.81 -4.83 -7.89
CA ASP A 66 0.49 -4.45 -7.41
C ASP A 66 0.01 -5.37 -6.27
N VAL A 67 0.29 -6.68 -6.37
CA VAL A 67 -0.03 -7.63 -5.29
C VAL A 67 0.70 -7.21 -4.02
N VAL A 68 2.01 -6.95 -4.07
CA VAL A 68 2.77 -6.47 -2.90
C VAL A 68 2.16 -5.19 -2.34
N ALA A 69 1.81 -4.22 -3.19
CA ALA A 69 1.20 -2.96 -2.76
C ALA A 69 -0.15 -3.18 -2.06
N VAL A 70 -0.98 -4.09 -2.57
CA VAL A 70 -2.23 -4.48 -1.92
C VAL A 70 -1.98 -5.13 -0.56
N LEU A 71 -1.03 -6.07 -0.47
CA LEU A 71 -0.72 -6.74 0.80
C LEU A 71 -0.21 -5.77 1.85
N LEU A 72 0.71 -4.87 1.48
CA LEU A 72 1.16 -3.78 2.34
C LEU A 72 -0.03 -2.92 2.77
N GLY A 73 -0.91 -2.56 1.83
CA GLY A 73 -2.09 -1.77 2.13
C GLY A 73 -3.05 -2.44 3.12
N GLU A 74 -3.37 -3.71 2.91
CA GLU A 74 -4.21 -4.49 3.83
C GLU A 74 -3.56 -4.59 5.22
N HIS A 75 -2.24 -4.79 5.29
CA HIS A 75 -1.50 -4.82 6.56
C HIS A 75 -1.59 -3.48 7.31
N LEU A 76 -1.38 -2.36 6.60
CA LEU A 76 -1.51 -1.01 7.17
C LEU A 76 -2.93 -0.73 7.65
N GLY A 77 -3.93 -1.14 6.87
CA GLY A 77 -5.34 -1.05 7.24
C GLY A 77 -5.62 -1.78 8.54
N ALA A 78 -5.18 -3.04 8.64
CA ALA A 78 -5.37 -3.87 9.83
C ALA A 78 -4.59 -3.35 11.06
N ARG A 79 -3.34 -2.94 10.88
CA ARG A 79 -2.45 -2.52 11.97
C ARG A 79 -2.78 -1.12 12.51
N HIS A 80 -3.12 -0.19 11.62
CA HIS A 80 -3.25 1.22 11.96
C HIS A 80 -4.68 1.76 11.86
N GLY A 81 -5.66 0.94 11.44
CA GLY A 81 -7.06 1.33 11.34
C GLY A 81 -7.38 2.21 10.12
N MET A 82 -6.62 2.06 9.04
CA MET A 82 -6.83 2.80 7.79
C MET A 82 -7.84 2.09 6.88
N GLN A 83 -8.45 2.85 5.96
CA GLN A 83 -9.46 2.33 5.04
C GLN A 83 -9.12 2.65 3.59
N TRP A 84 -9.35 1.68 2.69
CA TRP A 84 -9.20 1.92 1.26
C TRP A 84 -10.20 2.95 0.73
N VAL A 85 -9.67 3.89 -0.05
CA VAL A 85 -10.40 4.94 -0.75
C VAL A 85 -9.83 5.10 -2.16
N THR A 86 -10.64 5.65 -3.05
CA THR A 86 -10.17 6.17 -4.33
C THR A 86 -9.93 7.66 -4.17
N VAL A 87 -8.75 8.10 -4.58
CA VAL A 87 -8.35 9.50 -4.63
C VAL A 87 -8.25 9.88 -6.10
N ALA A 88 -9.03 10.86 -6.54
CA ALA A 88 -8.97 11.37 -7.91
C ALA A 88 -8.34 12.77 -7.94
N ASP A 89 -7.33 12.94 -8.78
CA ASP A 89 -6.70 14.22 -9.10
C ASP A 89 -6.51 14.39 -10.62
N GLU A 90 -5.65 15.33 -11.04
CA GLU A 90 -5.35 15.60 -12.46
C GLU A 90 -4.69 14.41 -13.18
N GLU A 91 -4.06 13.48 -12.46
CA GLU A 91 -3.40 12.29 -13.02
C GLU A 91 -4.37 11.09 -13.12
N GLY A 92 -5.54 11.20 -12.49
CA GLY A 92 -6.61 10.19 -12.53
C GLY A 92 -6.85 9.52 -11.17
N PRO A 93 -7.75 8.53 -11.10
CA PRO A 93 -8.06 7.84 -9.86
C PRO A 93 -6.91 6.91 -9.44
N ALA A 94 -6.50 7.02 -8.18
CA ALA A 94 -5.53 6.16 -7.53
C ALA A 94 -6.11 5.56 -6.25
N LEU A 95 -5.74 4.30 -5.97
CA LEU A 95 -6.13 3.62 -4.74
C LEU A 95 -5.20 4.01 -3.60
N ALA A 96 -5.79 4.40 -2.48
CA ALA A 96 -5.06 4.85 -1.31
C ALA A 96 -5.70 4.33 -0.02
N LEU A 97 -4.99 4.49 1.09
CA LEU A 97 -5.50 4.30 2.42
C LEU A 97 -5.70 5.66 3.09
N ARG A 98 -6.89 5.89 3.62
CA ARG A 98 -7.21 7.05 4.44
C ARG A 98 -7.26 6.63 5.90
N ASP A 99 -6.62 7.42 6.76
CA ASP A 99 -6.84 7.32 8.20
C ASP A 99 -8.24 7.85 8.54
N THR A 100 -9.01 7.13 9.34
CA THR A 100 -10.37 7.57 9.72
C THR A 100 -10.36 8.57 10.88
N LEU A 101 -9.23 8.64 11.60
CA LEU A 101 -9.04 9.51 12.77
C LEU A 101 -8.27 10.80 12.43
N SER A 102 -7.80 10.95 11.19
CA SER A 102 -7.15 12.15 10.67
C SER A 102 -7.43 12.32 9.18
N ASP A 103 -6.84 13.33 8.52
CA ASP A 103 -6.91 13.48 7.06
C ASP A 103 -5.66 12.91 6.36
N ALA A 104 -4.90 12.05 7.04
CA ALA A 104 -3.73 11.41 6.45
C ALA A 104 -4.14 10.41 5.36
N VAL A 105 -3.42 10.45 4.24
CA VAL A 105 -3.60 9.55 3.09
C VAL A 105 -2.26 8.94 2.72
N VAL A 106 -2.26 7.63 2.45
CA VAL A 106 -1.08 6.86 2.07
C VAL A 106 -1.36 6.09 0.79
N PHE A 107 -0.40 6.09 -0.13
CA PHE A 107 -0.50 5.38 -1.40
C PHE A 107 0.48 4.20 -1.42
N PRO A 108 0.03 2.95 -1.22
CA PRO A 108 0.93 1.80 -1.14
C PRO A 108 1.73 1.53 -2.43
N GLN A 109 1.12 1.75 -3.61
CA GLN A 109 1.78 1.54 -4.90
C GLN A 109 3.06 2.40 -5.07
N PRO A 110 3.02 3.73 -4.87
CA PRO A 110 4.23 4.56 -4.85
C PRO A 110 5.30 4.12 -3.85
N VAL A 111 4.91 3.66 -2.66
CA VAL A 111 5.85 3.20 -1.62
C VAL A 111 6.60 1.94 -2.09
N VAL A 112 5.87 0.96 -2.63
CA VAL A 112 6.47 -0.26 -3.19
C VAL A 112 7.33 0.07 -4.41
N GLY A 113 6.84 0.91 -5.32
CA GLY A 113 7.59 1.33 -6.52
C GLY A 113 8.88 2.07 -6.17
N GLN A 114 8.86 2.95 -5.17
CA GLN A 114 10.08 3.60 -4.68
C GLN A 114 11.05 2.59 -4.08
N SER A 115 10.57 1.65 -3.28
CA SER A 115 11.43 0.62 -2.66
C SER A 115 12.04 -0.31 -3.71
N TRP A 116 11.26 -0.68 -4.72
CA TRP A 116 11.72 -1.42 -5.90
C TRP A 116 12.82 -0.71 -6.67
N ASN A 117 12.66 0.60 -6.94
CA ASN A 117 13.68 1.39 -7.63
C ASN A 117 15.00 1.46 -6.83
N HIS A 118 14.93 1.39 -5.50
CA HIS A 118 16.11 1.31 -4.64
C HIS A 118 16.63 -0.11 -4.41
N GLN A 119 15.96 -1.13 -4.96
CA GLN A 119 16.26 -2.55 -4.70
C GLN A 119 16.35 -2.85 -3.20
N ALA A 120 15.47 -2.21 -2.41
CA ALA A 120 15.47 -2.33 -0.96
C ALA A 120 15.08 -3.76 -0.54
N THR A 121 15.79 -4.37 0.39
CA THR A 121 15.48 -5.72 0.91
C THR A 121 15.52 -5.74 2.43
N GLY A 122 14.98 -6.79 3.05
CA GLY A 122 15.03 -6.97 4.50
C GLY A 122 14.07 -6.05 5.25
N GLU A 123 14.58 -5.21 6.15
CA GLU A 123 13.77 -4.54 7.18
C GLU A 123 12.93 -3.34 6.70
N TRP A 124 12.96 -3.00 5.41
CA TRP A 124 12.34 -1.75 4.91
C TRP A 124 10.83 -1.69 5.15
N MET A 125 10.11 -2.81 4.96
CA MET A 125 8.66 -2.84 5.18
C MET A 125 8.32 -2.66 6.65
N GLY A 126 9.02 -3.36 7.54
CA GLY A 126 8.87 -3.20 9.00
C GLY A 126 9.12 -1.76 9.43
N GLY A 127 10.26 -1.20 9.01
CA GLY A 127 10.62 0.19 9.29
C GLY A 127 9.59 1.19 8.77
N TYR A 128 9.07 1.00 7.57
CA TYR A 128 8.03 1.86 6.99
C TYR A 128 6.71 1.76 7.77
N VAL A 129 6.26 0.55 8.08
CA VAL A 129 5.01 0.30 8.81
C VAL A 129 5.06 0.91 10.21
N ASP A 130 6.18 0.79 10.92
CA ASP A 130 6.34 1.37 12.26
C ASP A 130 6.45 2.89 12.21
N TRP A 131 7.29 3.42 11.30
CA TRP A 131 7.40 4.87 11.08
C TRP A 131 6.05 5.52 10.78
N LEU A 132 5.26 4.93 9.87
CA LEU A 132 3.94 5.45 9.54
C LEU A 132 3.01 5.43 10.76
N GLY A 133 3.09 4.39 11.60
CA GLY A 133 2.33 4.32 12.86
C GLY A 133 2.65 5.50 13.80
N GLU A 134 3.93 5.84 13.95
CA GLU A 134 4.36 7.00 14.73
C GLU A 134 3.85 8.32 14.14
N GLN A 135 3.93 8.48 12.81
CA GLN A 135 3.42 9.67 12.13
C GLN A 135 1.91 9.83 12.32
N LEU A 136 1.14 8.76 12.16
CA LEU A 136 -0.32 8.79 12.36
C LEU A 136 -0.68 9.16 13.79
N GLN A 137 0.05 8.64 14.80
CA GLN A 137 -0.18 9.03 16.20
C GLN A 137 0.05 10.52 16.43
N GLN A 138 1.12 11.09 15.87
CA GLN A 138 1.41 12.52 15.96
C GLN A 138 0.32 13.37 15.30
N ILE A 139 -0.08 13.02 14.07
CA ILE A 139 -1.11 13.73 13.31
C ILE A 139 -2.46 13.69 14.04
N ARG A 140 -2.84 12.53 14.59
CA ARG A 140 -4.09 12.38 15.38
C ARG A 140 -4.06 13.23 16.65
N ALA A 141 -2.93 13.30 17.35
CA ALA A 141 -2.76 14.15 18.53
C ALA A 141 -2.91 15.64 18.18
N ASP A 142 -2.30 16.09 17.08
CA ASP A 142 -2.41 17.47 16.61
C ASP A 142 -3.83 17.83 16.17
N ALA A 143 -4.54 16.89 15.51
CA ALA A 143 -5.94 17.07 15.12
C ALA A 143 -6.87 17.21 16.35
N GLY A 144 -6.64 16.41 17.39
CA GLY A 144 -7.40 16.49 18.65
C GLY A 144 -7.10 17.72 19.51
N THR A 145 -5.96 18.39 19.27
CA THR A 145 -5.51 19.56 20.06
C THR A 145 -5.96 20.90 19.47
N ARG A 146 -6.54 20.94 18.25
CA ARG A 146 -7.09 22.18 17.67
C ARG A 146 -8.32 22.65 18.48
N PRO A 147 -8.28 23.83 19.14
CA PRO A 147 -9.46 24.38 19.79
C PRO A 147 -10.36 25.05 18.74
N GLY A 148 -11.58 24.56 18.56
CA GLY A 148 -12.65 25.23 17.82
C GLY A 148 -13.07 24.54 16.53
N ALA A 149 -14.07 23.67 16.65
CA ALA A 149 -15.17 23.57 15.69
C ALA A 149 -16.40 24.25 16.31
#